data_AF-A0A7W1FK60-F1
#
_entry.id   AF-A0A7W1FK60-F1
#
_cell.length_a   1.000
_cell.length_b   1.000
_cell.length_c   1.000
_cell.angle_alpha   90.00
_cell.angle_beta   90.00
_cell.angle_gamma   90.00
#
_symmetry.space_group_name_H-M   'P 1'
#
loop_
_entity.id
_entity.type
_entity.pdbx_description
1 polymer ?
#
loop_
_entity_poly.entity_id
_entity_poly.type
_entity_poly.pdbx_seq_one_letter_code
_entity_poly.pdbx_strand_id
1 'polypeptide(L)'
;MPRTALFVEIPGVLIAAWAPDLLLPNVGIALRRLRQRNVPVIAVTDHPPVEADEFPDFTERLQRAILEVGGELAGVYAALPDKPASWRKPRPGMLLAAARELEIDLPTSWLVGTDNADAHAAAQAGLAGVVLVEGVDPPTEELGIVVATARDLCDAPRVMIPRQGGCWHDHPQR
;
A
#
# COMPACT_ATOMS: atom_id res chain seq x y z
N MET A 1 9.39 -9.11 16.30
CA MET A 1 10.13 -7.88 15.94
C MET A 1 9.37 -7.21 14.83
N PRO A 2 9.13 -5.89 14.91
CA PRO A 2 8.40 -5.16 13.88
C PRO A 2 9.05 -5.33 12.51
N ARG A 3 8.25 -5.48 11.45
CA ARG A 3 8.76 -5.74 10.09
C ARG A 3 8.45 -4.59 9.15
N THR A 4 9.37 -4.30 8.24
CA THR A 4 9.14 -3.41 7.10
C THR A 4 8.06 -3.99 6.18
N ALA A 5 7.11 -3.15 5.72
CA ALA A 5 6.01 -3.55 4.84
C ALA A 5 5.82 -2.62 3.64
N LEU A 6 5.10 -3.12 2.64
CA LEU A 6 4.51 -2.31 1.58
C LEU A 6 3.00 -2.18 1.79
N PHE A 7 2.52 -0.97 2.02
CA PHE A 7 1.11 -0.66 1.88
C PHE A 7 0.81 -0.37 0.41
N VAL A 8 -0.33 -0.83 -0.08
CA VAL A 8 -0.75 -0.63 -1.48
C VAL A 8 -2.22 -0.23 -1.52
N GLU A 9 -2.53 0.82 -2.30
CA GLU A 9 -3.92 1.13 -2.65
C GLU A 9 -4.57 -0.06 -3.38
N ILE A 10 -5.88 -0.23 -3.26
CA ILE A 10 -6.58 -1.31 -3.95
C ILE A 10 -6.89 -0.88 -5.40
N PRO A 11 -7.81 0.06 -5.68
CA PRO A 11 -8.08 0.49 -7.05
C PRO A 11 -6.94 1.34 -7.61
N GLY A 12 -6.55 1.10 -8.86
CA GLY A 12 -5.48 1.84 -9.54
C GLY A 12 -4.05 1.37 -9.21
N VAL A 13 -3.86 0.50 -8.21
CA VAL A 13 -2.55 -0.13 -7.91
C VAL A 13 -2.62 -1.65 -7.98
N LEU A 14 -3.56 -2.30 -7.29
CA LEU A 14 -3.74 -3.76 -7.35
C LEU A 14 -4.72 -4.18 -8.45
N ILE A 15 -5.84 -3.47 -8.55
CA ILE A 15 -6.92 -3.77 -9.50
C ILE A 15 -7.25 -2.54 -10.34
N ALA A 16 -7.88 -2.75 -11.50
CA ALA A 16 -8.38 -1.65 -12.31
C ALA A 16 -9.51 -0.92 -11.55
N ALA A 17 -9.43 0.42 -11.48
CA ALA A 17 -10.44 1.21 -10.77
C ALA A 17 -11.87 1.08 -11.32
N TRP A 18 -12.00 0.69 -12.59
CA TRP A 18 -13.28 0.48 -13.28
C TRP A 18 -13.72 -0.99 -13.33
N ALA A 19 -12.90 -1.94 -12.86
CA ALA A 19 -13.20 -3.38 -12.87
C ALA A 19 -12.59 -4.07 -11.64
N PRO A 20 -13.38 -4.26 -10.56
CA PRO A 20 -12.86 -4.75 -9.28
C PRO A 20 -12.27 -6.16 -9.32
N ASP A 21 -12.68 -6.98 -10.30
CA ASP A 21 -12.18 -8.35 -10.46
C ASP A 21 -10.94 -8.44 -11.37
N LEU A 22 -10.46 -7.32 -11.91
CA LEU A 22 -9.33 -7.27 -12.84
C LEU A 22 -8.05 -6.78 -12.14
N LEU A 23 -7.11 -7.68 -11.87
CA LEU A 23 -5.75 -7.30 -11.44
C LEU A 23 -5.06 -6.46 -12.52
N LEU A 24 -4.36 -5.41 -12.11
CA LEU A 24 -3.54 -4.62 -13.01
C LEU A 24 -2.34 -5.43 -13.54
N PRO A 25 -1.80 -5.08 -14.72
CA PRO A 25 -0.61 -5.72 -15.26
C PRO A 25 0.55 -5.70 -14.25
N ASN A 26 1.38 -6.74 -14.28
CA ASN A 26 2.59 -6.88 -13.46
C ASN A 26 2.39 -6.96 -11.93
N VAL A 27 1.17 -6.84 -11.40
CA VAL A 27 0.90 -6.99 -9.95
C VAL A 27 1.43 -8.32 -9.42
N GLY A 28 1.13 -9.43 -10.11
CA GLY A 28 1.67 -10.75 -9.74
C GLY A 28 3.20 -10.86 -9.79
N ILE A 29 3.88 -10.07 -10.64
CA ILE A 29 5.35 -10.03 -10.67
C ILE A 29 5.87 -9.31 -9.42
N ALA A 30 5.29 -8.16 -9.08
CA ALA A 30 5.68 -7.37 -7.92
C ALA A 30 5.45 -8.16 -6.62
N LEU A 31 4.26 -8.72 -6.43
CA LEU A 31 3.89 -9.44 -5.21
C LEU A 31 4.71 -10.73 -5.02
N ARG A 32 5.01 -11.48 -6.09
CA ARG A 32 5.92 -12.65 -6.02
C ARG A 32 7.31 -12.26 -5.52
N ARG A 33 7.85 -11.15 -6.01
CA ARG A 33 9.18 -10.66 -5.60
C ARG A 33 9.20 -10.23 -4.13
N LEU A 34 8.14 -9.57 -3.66
CA LEU A 34 8.02 -9.15 -2.26
C LEU A 34 7.88 -10.36 -1.33
N ARG A 35 7.06 -11.34 -1.74
CA ARG A 35 6.92 -12.62 -1.03
C ARG A 35 8.26 -13.37 -0.89
N GLN A 36 9.03 -13.48 -1.97
CA GLN A 36 10.36 -14.12 -1.94
C GLN A 36 11.35 -13.43 -0.99
N ARG A 37 11.12 -12.15 -0.67
CA ARG A 37 11.93 -11.36 0.27
C ARG A 37 11.31 -11.26 1.65
N ASN A 38 10.21 -11.98 1.92
CA ASN A 38 9.45 -11.90 3.17
C ASN A 38 9.00 -10.47 3.54
N VAL A 39 8.71 -9.64 2.54
CA VAL A 39 8.14 -8.30 2.75
C VAL A 39 6.61 -8.42 2.72
N PRO A 40 5.91 -8.22 3.85
CA PRO A 40 4.45 -8.22 3.88
C PRO A 40 3.89 -7.10 3.01
N VAL A 41 2.86 -7.44 2.23
CA VAL A 41 2.08 -6.47 1.45
C VAL A 41 0.70 -6.32 2.08
N ILE A 42 0.27 -5.09 2.32
CA ILE A 42 -0.97 -4.78 3.01
C ILE A 42 -1.81 -3.91 2.10
N ALA A 43 -2.98 -4.41 1.71
CA ALA A 43 -3.92 -3.67 0.88
C ALA A 43 -4.72 -2.69 1.74
N VAL A 44 -4.80 -1.43 1.32
CA VAL A 44 -5.48 -0.37 2.07
C VAL A 44 -6.27 0.51 1.11
N THR A 45 -7.51 0.85 1.42
CA THR A 45 -8.31 1.74 0.57
C THR A 45 -9.24 2.63 1.38
N ASP A 46 -9.35 3.90 1.03
CA ASP A 46 -10.38 4.77 1.60
C ASP A 46 -11.64 4.87 0.73
N HIS A 47 -11.60 4.29 -0.48
CA HIS A 47 -12.71 4.18 -1.42
C HIS A 47 -12.86 2.72 -1.88
N PRO A 48 -13.47 1.86 -1.04
CA PRO A 48 -13.67 0.45 -1.36
C PRO A 48 -14.37 0.29 -2.72
N PRO A 49 -13.96 -0.69 -3.53
CA PRO A 49 -14.50 -0.85 -4.88
C PRO A 49 -15.87 -1.57 -4.90
N VAL A 50 -16.38 -1.94 -3.73
CA VAL A 50 -17.67 -2.60 -3.52
C VAL A 50 -18.35 -2.00 -2.29
N GLU A 51 -19.64 -2.25 -2.13
CA GLU A 51 -20.39 -1.82 -0.95
C GLU A 51 -19.92 -2.54 0.32
N ALA A 52 -20.25 -1.97 1.48
CA ALA A 52 -19.68 -2.39 2.76
C ALA A 52 -20.06 -3.83 3.15
N ASP A 53 -21.25 -4.28 2.78
CA ASP A 53 -21.76 -5.63 3.00
C ASP A 53 -21.12 -6.67 2.05
N GLU A 54 -20.69 -6.26 0.86
CA GLU A 54 -19.99 -7.09 -0.13
C GLU A 54 -18.47 -7.16 0.11
N PHE A 55 -17.92 -6.26 0.95
CA PHE A 55 -16.49 -6.14 1.17
C PHE A 55 -15.79 -7.40 1.71
N PRO A 56 -16.39 -8.21 2.62
CA PRO A 56 -15.80 -9.47 3.05
C PRO A 56 -15.62 -10.46 1.89
N ASP A 57 -16.66 -10.66 1.07
CA ASP A 57 -16.61 -11.56 -0.08
C ASP A 57 -15.62 -11.06 -1.14
N PHE A 58 -15.57 -9.74 -1.35
CA PHE A 58 -14.56 -9.12 -2.22
C PHE A 58 -13.14 -9.38 -1.71
N THR A 59 -12.91 -9.26 -0.41
CA THR A 59 -11.60 -9.51 0.22
C THR A 59 -11.13 -10.95 -0.04
N GLU A 60 -12.02 -11.93 0.13
CA GLU A 60 -11.70 -13.34 -0.15
C GLU A 60 -11.36 -13.57 -1.63
N ARG A 61 -12.12 -12.96 -2.55
CA ARG A 61 -11.85 -13.05 -4.00
C ARG A 61 -10.51 -12.40 -4.36
N LEU A 62 -10.22 -11.22 -3.84
CA LEU A 62 -8.98 -10.51 -4.06
C LEU A 62 -7.77 -11.32 -3.57
N GLN A 63 -7.86 -11.85 -2.35
CA GLN A 63 -6.80 -12.70 -1.79
C GLN A 63 -6.57 -13.95 -2.65
N ARG A 64 -7.65 -14.61 -3.11
CA ARG A 64 -7.54 -15.77 -4.01
C ARG A 64 -6.87 -15.42 -5.34
N ALA A 65 -7.30 -14.34 -6.00
CA ALA A 65 -6.71 -13.88 -7.26
C ALA A 65 -5.22 -13.54 -7.09
N ILE A 66 -4.83 -12.91 -5.97
CA ILE A 66 -3.44 -12.60 -5.66
C ILE A 66 -2.61 -13.88 -5.41
N LEU A 67 -3.18 -14.86 -4.72
CA LEU A 67 -2.52 -16.17 -4.51
C LEU A 67 -2.30 -16.92 -5.83
N GLU A 68 -3.27 -16.89 -6.75
CA GLU A 68 -3.18 -17.54 -8.06
C GLU A 68 -2.02 -16.98 -8.92
N VAL A 69 -1.71 -15.69 -8.78
CA VAL A 69 -0.55 -15.07 -9.43
C VAL A 69 0.75 -15.21 -8.63
N GLY A 70 0.73 -15.96 -7.52
CA GLY A 70 1.86 -16.26 -6.65
C GLY A 70 2.20 -15.17 -5.62
N GLY A 71 1.36 -14.14 -5.51
CA GLY A 71 1.47 -13.11 -4.47
C GLY A 71 0.89 -13.58 -3.15
N GLU A 72 0.85 -12.66 -2.18
CA GLU A 72 0.20 -12.85 -0.88
C GLU A 72 -0.08 -11.46 -0.28
N LEU A 73 -1.23 -11.28 0.37
CA LEU A 73 -1.54 -10.09 1.16
C LEU A 73 -1.56 -10.48 2.64
N ALA A 74 -0.81 -9.74 3.46
CA ALA A 74 -0.80 -9.89 4.91
C ALA A 74 -2.08 -9.35 5.56
N GLY A 75 -2.79 -8.45 4.89
CA GLY A 75 -4.08 -7.92 5.34
C GLY A 75 -4.74 -7.03 4.29
N VAL A 76 -6.04 -6.83 4.43
CA VAL A 76 -6.86 -5.97 3.57
C VAL A 76 -7.70 -5.07 4.47
N TYR A 77 -7.55 -3.76 4.30
CA TYR A 77 -8.19 -2.74 5.14
C TYR A 77 -8.93 -1.72 4.28
N ALA A 78 -10.09 -1.30 4.76
CA ALA A 78 -10.95 -0.34 4.06
C ALA A 78 -11.60 0.66 5.03
N ALA A 79 -11.76 1.91 4.59
CA ALA A 79 -12.57 2.91 5.29
C ALA A 79 -14.08 2.68 5.03
N LEU A 80 -14.63 1.62 5.60
CA LEU A 80 -16.07 1.28 5.55
C LEU A 80 -16.91 2.19 6.47
N PRO A 81 -18.25 2.26 6.31
CA PRO A 81 -19.12 3.12 7.10
C PRO A 81 -19.08 2.90 8.62
N ASP A 82 -18.76 1.69 9.08
CA ASP A 82 -18.61 1.33 10.50
C ASP A 82 -17.25 1.78 11.10
N LYS A 83 -16.32 2.23 10.25
CA LYS A 83 -14.98 2.67 10.67
C LYS A 83 -14.97 4.14 11.08
N PRO A 84 -14.08 4.53 12.00
CA PRO A 84 -13.96 5.93 12.38
C PRO A 84 -13.48 6.77 11.19
N ALA A 85 -13.88 8.04 11.15
CA ALA A 85 -13.48 8.98 10.10
C ALA A 85 -11.95 9.14 9.94
N SER A 86 -11.17 8.77 10.97
CA SER A 86 -9.71 8.73 10.91
C SER A 86 -9.14 7.69 9.94
N TRP A 87 -9.94 6.72 9.49
CA TRP A 87 -9.51 5.71 8.51
C TRP A 87 -9.54 6.22 7.07
N ARG A 88 -10.33 7.26 6.77
CA ARG A 88 -10.39 7.86 5.44
C ARG A 88 -9.18 8.75 5.21
N LYS A 89 -8.40 8.47 4.16
CA LYS A 89 -7.26 9.29 3.74
C LYS A 89 -7.78 10.72 3.46
N PRO A 90 -7.01 11.78 3.78
CA PRO A 90 -5.59 11.82 4.14
C PRO A 90 -5.27 11.49 5.60
N ARG A 91 -6.23 11.03 6.41
CA ARG A 91 -5.95 10.67 7.81
C ARG A 91 -5.25 9.30 7.88
N PRO A 92 -4.33 9.09 8.85
CA PRO A 92 -3.47 7.90 8.90
C PRO A 92 -4.12 6.70 9.62
N GLY A 93 -5.35 6.82 10.12
CA GLY A 93 -5.91 5.88 11.09
C GLY A 93 -5.98 4.44 10.60
N MET A 94 -6.22 4.23 9.30
CA MET A 94 -6.21 2.89 8.68
C MET A 94 -4.80 2.28 8.65
N LEU A 95 -3.79 3.06 8.26
CA LEU A 95 -2.38 2.63 8.23
C LEU A 95 -1.87 2.29 9.64
N LEU A 96 -2.20 3.14 10.62
CA LEU A 96 -1.84 2.93 12.02
C LEU A 96 -2.50 1.68 12.61
N ALA A 97 -3.77 1.43 12.27
CA ALA A 97 -4.48 0.24 12.71
C ALA A 97 -3.83 -1.04 12.14
N ALA A 98 -3.57 -1.07 10.83
CA ALA A 98 -2.91 -2.19 10.17
C ALA A 98 -1.50 -2.44 10.73
N ALA A 99 -0.72 -1.37 10.97
CA ALA A 99 0.61 -1.51 11.51
C ALA A 99 0.63 -2.07 12.94
N ARG A 100 -0.35 -1.68 13.77
CA ARG A 100 -0.48 -2.23 15.12
C ARG A 100 -0.88 -3.71 15.10
N GLU A 101 -1.82 -4.09 14.25
CA GLU A 101 -2.33 -5.46 14.17
C GLU A 101 -1.29 -6.43 13.61
N LEU A 102 -0.52 -5.99 12.62
CA LEU A 102 0.44 -6.84 11.89
C LEU A 102 1.90 -6.65 12.36
N GLU A 103 2.12 -5.89 13.44
CA GLU A 103 3.45 -5.55 13.97
C GLU A 103 4.39 -4.96 12.91
N ILE A 104 3.95 -3.90 12.22
CA ILE A 104 4.71 -3.26 11.14
C ILE A 104 5.53 -2.08 11.65
N ASP A 105 6.74 -1.97 11.14
CA ASP A 105 7.63 -0.83 11.37
C ASP A 105 7.36 0.29 10.34
N LEU A 106 6.51 1.25 10.71
CA LEU A 106 6.11 2.35 9.81
C LEU A 106 7.31 3.18 9.29
N PRO A 107 8.28 3.60 10.13
CA PRO A 107 9.45 4.38 9.69
C PRO A 107 10.32 3.74 8.61
N THR A 108 10.22 2.42 8.41
CA THR A 108 10.90 1.72 7.30
C THR A 108 9.93 1.29 6.20
N SER A 109 8.63 1.47 6.37
CA SER A 109 7.58 1.03 5.44
C SER A 109 7.17 2.14 4.48
N TRP A 110 6.52 1.75 3.38
CA TRP A 110 6.12 2.65 2.30
C TRP A 110 4.68 2.39 1.86
N LEU A 111 4.08 3.38 1.19
CA LEU A 111 2.78 3.27 0.53
C LEU A 111 2.93 3.44 -0.98
N VAL A 112 2.25 2.61 -1.77
CA VAL A 112 2.03 2.86 -3.20
C VAL A 112 0.58 3.26 -3.39
N GLY A 113 0.34 4.46 -3.89
CA GLY A 113 -0.98 5.08 -3.97
C GLY A 113 -1.22 5.81 -5.29
N THR A 114 -2.40 6.38 -5.44
CA THR A 114 -2.91 7.01 -6.68
C THR A 114 -3.23 8.49 -6.52
N ASP A 115 -3.09 9.06 -5.33
CA ASP A 115 -3.39 10.49 -5.15
C ASP A 115 -2.60 11.16 -4.02
N ASN A 116 -2.81 12.46 -3.86
CA ASN A 116 -2.16 13.23 -2.80
C ASN A 116 -2.70 12.89 -1.40
N ALA A 117 -3.89 12.32 -1.26
CA ALA A 117 -4.39 11.87 0.04
C ALA A 117 -3.59 10.68 0.56
N ASP A 118 -3.11 9.79 -0.31
CA ASP A 118 -2.13 8.77 0.03
C ASP A 118 -0.84 9.36 0.59
N ALA A 119 -0.30 10.37 -0.08
CA ALA A 119 0.94 11.02 0.34
C ALA A 119 0.81 11.64 1.74
N HIS A 120 -0.29 12.33 1.99
CA HIS A 120 -0.58 12.92 3.28
C HIS A 120 -0.83 11.87 4.38
N ALA A 121 -1.51 10.77 4.07
CA ALA A 121 -1.74 9.70 5.01
C ALA A 121 -0.42 8.98 5.38
N ALA A 122 0.43 8.70 4.39
CA ALA A 122 1.75 8.12 4.61
C ALA A 122 2.63 9.02 5.50
N ALA A 123 2.64 10.33 5.22
CA ALA A 123 3.40 11.29 6.00
C ALA A 123 2.92 11.36 7.46
N GLN A 124 1.60 11.48 7.67
CA GLN A 124 1.01 11.53 9.00
C GLN A 124 1.16 10.22 9.78
N ALA A 125 1.23 9.08 9.10
CA ALA A 125 1.51 7.78 9.72
C ALA A 125 3.00 7.58 10.03
N GLY A 126 3.90 8.42 9.52
CA GLY A 126 5.33 8.31 9.73
C GLY A 126 6.00 7.24 8.86
N LEU A 127 5.50 7.01 7.65
CA LEU A 127 6.15 6.13 6.68
C LEU A 127 7.49 6.71 6.20
N ALA A 128 8.38 5.85 5.70
CA ALA A 128 9.61 6.30 5.05
C ALA A 128 9.33 7.10 3.77
N GLY A 129 8.29 6.72 3.04
CA GLY A 129 7.89 7.37 1.81
C GLY A 129 6.61 6.83 1.19
N VAL A 130 6.23 7.47 0.10
CA VAL A 130 5.11 7.13 -0.76
C VAL A 130 5.56 7.13 -2.22
N VAL A 131 5.02 6.22 -3.01
CA VAL A 131 5.13 6.21 -4.46
C VAL A 131 3.74 6.45 -5.05
N LEU A 132 3.60 7.52 -5.83
CA LEU A 132 2.37 7.81 -6.56
C LEU A 132 2.46 7.22 -7.97
N VAL A 133 1.45 6.44 -8.35
CA VAL A 133 1.31 5.90 -9.72
C VAL A 133 0.36 6.77 -10.54
N GLU A 134 0.18 6.44 -11.82
CA GLU A 134 -0.76 7.12 -12.74
C GLU A 134 -0.47 8.60 -13.06
N GLY A 135 0.77 9.06 -12.85
CA GLY A 135 1.19 10.40 -13.30
C GLY A 135 0.64 11.56 -12.46
N VAL A 136 0.31 11.28 -11.21
CA VAL A 136 -0.09 12.28 -10.22
C VAL A 136 1.09 13.21 -9.93
N ASP A 137 0.84 14.51 -10.03
CA ASP A 137 1.81 15.50 -9.60
C ASP A 137 1.97 15.42 -8.07
N PRO A 138 3.21 15.23 -7.57
CA PRO A 138 3.45 15.18 -6.14
C PRO A 138 3.04 16.52 -5.48
N PRO A 139 2.68 16.49 -4.20
CA PRO A 139 2.33 17.69 -3.47
C PRO A 139 3.51 18.68 -3.47
N THR A 140 3.21 19.97 -3.57
CA THR A 140 4.22 21.03 -3.65
C THR A 140 4.87 21.33 -2.31
N GLU A 141 4.17 21.03 -1.24
CA GLU A 141 4.60 21.17 0.15
C GLU A 141 5.53 20.03 0.58
N GLU A 142 6.44 20.33 1.50
CA GLU A 142 7.34 19.32 2.04
C GLU A 142 6.62 18.48 3.11
N LEU A 143 6.37 17.21 2.78
CA LEU A 143 5.66 16.28 3.68
C LEU A 143 6.56 15.58 4.71
N GLY A 144 7.87 15.87 4.73
CA GLY A 144 8.78 15.23 5.69
C GLY A 144 8.99 13.73 5.46
N ILE A 145 8.58 13.19 4.31
CA ILE A 145 8.86 11.82 3.83
C ILE A 145 9.43 11.87 2.41
N VAL A 146 9.82 10.73 1.83
CA VAL A 146 10.10 10.66 0.39
C VAL A 146 8.78 10.57 -0.38
N VAL A 147 8.59 11.44 -1.36
CA VAL A 147 7.50 11.33 -2.33
C VAL A 147 8.13 11.08 -3.69
N ALA A 148 7.83 9.93 -4.29
CA ALA A 148 8.32 9.54 -5.60
C ALA A 148 7.16 9.19 -6.52
N THR A 149 7.44 9.09 -7.81
CA THR A 149 6.47 8.62 -8.81
C THR A 149 7.00 7.39 -9.53
N ALA A 150 6.08 6.49 -9.93
CA ALA A 150 6.40 5.31 -10.71
C ALA A 150 5.27 4.99 -11.69
N ARG A 151 5.53 4.12 -12.67
CA ARG A 151 4.51 3.75 -13.67
C ARG A 151 3.46 2.81 -13.13
N ASP A 152 3.87 1.83 -12.33
CA ASP A 152 3.01 0.80 -11.75
C ASP A 152 3.65 0.25 -10.46
N LEU A 153 2.96 -0.69 -9.81
CA LEU A 153 3.44 -1.38 -8.61
C LEU A 153 4.77 -2.12 -8.83
N CYS A 154 5.02 -2.63 -10.03
CA CYS A 154 6.24 -3.37 -10.34
C CYS A 154 7.46 -2.46 -10.51
N ASP A 155 7.24 -1.21 -10.94
CA ASP A 155 8.27 -0.19 -11.11
C ASP A 155 8.57 0.56 -9.80
N ALA A 156 7.60 0.64 -8.87
CA ALA A 156 7.71 1.36 -7.60
C ALA A 156 9.00 1.05 -6.80
N PRO A 157 9.44 -0.22 -6.60
CA PRO A 157 10.66 -0.52 -5.84
C PRO A 157 11.94 0.17 -6.34
N ARG A 158 11.97 0.61 -7.60
CA ARG A 158 13.15 1.27 -8.21
C ARG A 158 13.36 2.69 -7.70
N VAL A 159 12.31 3.34 -7.23
CA VAL A 159 12.33 4.73 -6.74
C VAL A 159 12.24 4.80 -5.21
N MET A 160 12.10 3.65 -4.55
CA MET A 160 12.02 3.54 -3.10
C MET A 160 13.42 3.57 -2.49
N ILE A 161 13.98 4.77 -2.37
CA ILE A 161 15.29 5.01 -1.76
C ILE A 161 15.06 5.66 -0.39
N PRO A 162 15.37 4.99 0.72
CA PRO A 162 15.28 5.60 2.05
C PRO A 162 16.15 6.86 2.14
N ARG A 163 15.74 7.85 2.95
CA ARG A 163 16.52 9.10 3.13
C ARG A 163 17.97 8.88 3.58
N GLN A 164 18.26 7.73 4.19
CA GLN A 164 19.59 7.35 4.66
C GLN A 164 20.44 6.63 3.59
N GLY A 165 19.89 6.38 2.39
CA GLY A 165 20.51 5.62 1.31
C GLY A 165 20.34 4.09 1.45
N GLY A 166 20.61 3.34 0.36
CA GLY A 166 20.52 1.87 0.31
C GLY A 166 19.30 1.33 -0.43
N CYS A 167 19.19 0.01 -0.56
CA CYS A 167 17.98 -0.65 -1.06
C CYS A 167 16.95 -0.75 0.07
N TRP A 168 15.71 -0.30 -0.18
CA TRP A 168 14.65 -0.26 0.85
C TRP A 168 14.42 -1.60 1.56
N HIS A 169 14.53 -2.72 0.86
CA HIS A 169 14.28 -4.05 1.42
C HIS A 169 15.51 -4.70 2.11
N ASP A 170 16.69 -4.06 2.05
CA ASP A 170 17.96 -4.67 2.47
C ASP A 170 18.38 -4.30 3.90
N HIS A 171 17.57 -3.56 4.66
CA HIS A 171 17.87 -3.28 6.06
C HIS A 171 17.71 -4.56 6.89
N PRO A 172 18.80 -5.19 7.37
CA PRO A 172 18.72 -6.45 8.06
C PRO A 172 17.98 -6.25 9.37
N GLN A 173 17.02 -7.14 9.64
CA GLN A 173 16.40 -7.28 10.95
C GLN A 173 17.53 -7.55 11.96
N ARG A 174 17.82 -6.56 12.82
CA ARG A 174 18.68 -6.74 14.00
C ARG A 174 17.84 -7.21 15.17
#